data_AF-A0A4Q2S3I5-F1
#
_entry.id   AF-A0A4Q2S3I5-F1
#
_cell.length_a   1.000
_cell.length_b   1.000
_cell.length_c   1.000
_cell.angle_alpha   90.00
_cell.angle_beta   90.00
_cell.angle_gamma   90.00
#
_symmetry.space_group_name_H-M   'P 1'
#
loop_
_entity.id
_entity.type
_entity.pdbx_description
1 polymer ?
#
loop_
_entity_poly.entity_id
_entity_poly.type
_entity_poly.pdbx_seq_one_letter_code
_entity_poly.pdbx_strand_id
1 'polypeptide(L)'
;MPAQLTPDFRPQYHQLHRVGRPGVWRSLVGAVLLLVLVFAIVPALVGVVALVVLVASGRSTSEASAVLDVTAEVTPAGLAVLNIVLASAIPSTFAVAWVLHRLKPRWISSVAPRLRWRYLLLCVPVAVLALLASLAVGLLLPLAPGEAPTGGLNEFTARTRDFVLVILLLTPLQAAAEEYVFRGYLAQAFGALVWARRGSQALAVLGPALVFASFHGLSQDLPVFFDRFAFGVVAGILVIRTGGLEAAIAMHVLNNFFAFGLALAFGDMTTALNASGESSWWTILSTLTQSLVFLVLASWVAGRMGLVNVGPPVGVTAAPPSDPILAAPPPRV
;
A
#
# COMPACT_ATOMS: atom_id res chain seq x y z
N MET A 1 17.02 25.75 13.69
CA MET A 1 18.00 25.24 12.71
C MET A 1 17.71 23.76 12.44
N PRO A 2 17.79 23.24 11.21
CA PRO A 2 17.75 21.79 11.02
C PRO A 2 18.95 21.21 11.76
N ALA A 3 18.72 20.30 12.69
CA ALA A 3 19.79 19.57 13.36
C ALA A 3 20.63 18.90 12.28
N GLN A 4 21.92 19.24 12.21
CA GLN A 4 22.85 18.49 11.37
C GLN A 4 22.81 17.03 11.84
N LEU A 5 22.56 16.10 10.92
CA LEU A 5 22.58 14.68 11.23
C LEU A 5 23.99 14.30 11.65
N THR A 6 24.11 13.58 12.77
CA THR A 6 25.40 13.07 13.22
C THR A 6 25.91 12.00 12.21
N PRO A 7 27.23 11.85 12.03
CA PRO A 7 27.80 10.87 11.08
C PRO A 7 27.43 9.40 11.34
N ASP A 8 26.97 9.09 12.55
CA ASP A 8 26.51 7.77 12.98
C ASP A 8 24.99 7.61 12.92
N PHE A 9 24.25 8.65 12.50
CA PHE A 9 22.79 8.61 12.42
C PHE A 9 22.33 7.52 11.47
N ARG A 10 21.53 6.58 11.98
CA ARG A 10 20.91 5.52 11.18
C ARG A 10 19.41 5.79 11.08
N PRO A 11 18.90 6.16 9.89
CA PRO A 11 17.48 6.50 9.74
C PRO A 11 16.62 5.26 9.92
N GLN A 12 15.57 5.35 10.74
CA GLN A 12 14.44 4.44 10.59
C GLN A 12 13.69 4.77 9.28
N TYR A 13 12.88 3.84 8.80
CA TYR A 13 12.18 3.99 7.53
C TYR A 13 11.46 5.35 7.36
N HIS A 14 10.68 5.77 8.35
CA HIS A 14 9.94 7.04 8.35
C HIS A 14 10.83 8.29 8.44
N GLN A 15 12.15 8.14 8.56
CA GLN A 15 13.11 9.23 8.69
C GLN A 15 13.95 9.42 7.42
N LEU A 16 13.74 8.61 6.37
CA LEU A 16 14.57 8.62 5.16
C LEU A 16 14.56 9.97 4.43
N HIS A 17 13.45 10.73 4.45
CA HIS A 17 13.43 12.12 3.92
C HIS A 17 14.44 13.05 4.61
N ARG A 18 14.84 12.79 5.87
CA ARG A 18 15.86 13.60 6.57
C ARG A 18 17.26 13.42 5.99
N VAL A 19 17.51 12.28 5.34
CA VAL A 19 18.79 11.94 4.69
C VAL A 19 18.87 12.53 3.29
N GLY A 20 17.72 12.87 2.69
CA GLY A 20 17.64 13.60 1.43
C GLY A 20 17.98 15.07 1.57
N ARG A 21 17.62 15.86 0.56
CA ARG A 21 17.77 17.33 0.60
C ARG A 21 17.03 17.90 1.82
N PRO A 22 17.70 18.74 2.64
CA PRO A 22 17.12 19.23 3.88
C PRO A 22 15.92 20.14 3.63
N GLY A 23 14.98 20.19 4.56
CA GLY A 23 13.87 21.15 4.56
C GLY A 23 12.50 20.47 4.59
N VAL A 24 11.80 20.61 5.71
CA VAL A 24 10.49 19.98 5.97
C VAL A 24 9.42 20.38 4.95
N TRP A 25 9.52 21.59 4.37
CA TRP A 25 8.61 22.04 3.33
C TRP A 25 8.60 21.11 2.10
N ARG A 26 9.72 20.44 1.78
CA ARG A 26 9.80 19.48 0.66
C ARG A 26 8.91 18.26 0.90
N SER A 27 8.89 17.79 2.14
CA SER A 27 8.00 16.70 2.57
C SER A 27 6.53 17.11 2.42
N LEU A 28 6.17 18.30 2.89
CA LEU A 28 4.79 18.82 2.84
C LEU A 28 4.34 19.09 1.40
N VAL A 29 5.12 19.87 0.64
CA VAL A 29 4.83 20.20 -0.76
C VAL A 29 4.78 18.94 -1.60
N GLY A 30 5.71 18.01 -1.42
CA GLY A 30 5.67 16.78 -2.18
C GLY A 30 4.54 15.84 -1.77
N ALA A 31 4.06 15.87 -0.52
CA ALA A 31 2.88 15.11 -0.13
C ALA A 31 1.63 15.66 -0.83
N VAL A 32 1.45 16.99 -0.80
CA VAL A 32 0.34 17.65 -1.52
C VAL A 32 0.45 17.41 -3.04
N LEU A 33 1.63 17.62 -3.62
CA LEU A 33 1.88 17.39 -5.04
C LEU A 33 1.58 15.95 -5.45
N LEU A 34 2.03 14.97 -4.65
CA LEU A 34 1.80 13.56 -4.94
C LEU A 34 0.31 13.21 -4.88
N LEU A 35 -0.41 13.69 -3.86
CA LEU A 35 -1.85 13.47 -3.74
C LEU A 35 -2.61 14.10 -4.91
N VAL A 36 -2.30 15.36 -5.27
CA VAL A 36 -2.93 16.03 -6.41
C VAL A 36 -2.60 15.33 -7.74
N LEU A 37 -1.36 14.90 -7.92
CA LEU A 37 -0.93 14.19 -9.11
C LEU A 37 -1.70 12.86 -9.26
N VAL A 38 -1.75 12.06 -8.20
CA VAL A 38 -2.30 10.69 -8.22
C VAL A 38 -3.83 10.67 -8.21
N PHE A 39 -4.48 11.59 -7.49
CA PHE A 39 -5.93 11.56 -7.27
C PHE A 39 -6.71 12.63 -8.04
N ALA A 40 -6.04 13.52 -8.78
CA ALA A 40 -6.71 14.48 -9.66
C ALA A 40 -6.13 14.49 -11.07
N ILE A 41 -4.84 14.79 -11.24
CA ILE A 41 -4.25 15.03 -12.58
C ILE A 41 -4.19 13.74 -13.39
N VAL A 42 -3.60 12.67 -12.85
CA VAL A 42 -3.45 11.41 -13.60
C VAL A 42 -4.80 10.76 -13.91
N PRO A 43 -5.76 10.64 -12.96
CA PRO A 43 -7.10 10.14 -13.28
C PRO A 43 -7.78 10.93 -14.39
N ALA A 44 -7.69 12.27 -14.39
CA ALA A 44 -8.27 13.09 -15.44
C ALA A 44 -7.61 12.84 -16.81
N LEU A 45 -6.27 12.81 -16.87
CA LEU A 45 -5.55 12.57 -18.12
C LEU A 45 -5.81 11.17 -18.69
N VAL A 46 -5.69 10.14 -17.86
CA VAL A 46 -5.92 8.76 -18.28
C VAL A 46 -7.39 8.52 -18.60
N GLY A 47 -8.31 9.14 -17.86
CA GLY A 47 -9.75 9.09 -18.13
C GLY A 47 -10.09 9.67 -19.49
N VAL A 48 -9.52 10.82 -19.86
CA VAL A 48 -9.67 11.40 -21.21
C VAL A 48 -9.10 10.47 -22.28
N VAL A 49 -7.91 9.93 -22.08
CA VAL A 49 -7.30 8.98 -23.03
C VAL A 49 -8.16 7.73 -23.18
N ALA A 50 -8.65 7.16 -22.08
CA ALA A 50 -9.50 5.98 -22.10
C ALA A 50 -10.84 6.26 -22.80
N LEU A 51 -11.44 7.43 -22.56
CA LEU A 51 -12.66 7.87 -23.24
C LEU A 51 -12.43 7.95 -24.75
N VAL A 52 -11.34 8.59 -25.19
CA VAL A 52 -10.99 8.70 -26.62
C VAL A 52 -10.77 7.33 -27.24
N VAL A 53 -10.05 6.42 -26.57
CA VAL A 53 -9.81 5.05 -27.06
C VAL A 53 -11.12 4.26 -27.17
N LEU A 54 -12.00 4.35 -26.17
CA LEU A 54 -13.29 3.66 -26.19
C LEU A 54 -14.20 4.19 -27.32
N VAL A 55 -14.24 5.50 -27.52
CA VAL A 55 -14.99 6.10 -28.64
C VAL A 55 -14.39 5.70 -30.00
N ALA A 56 -13.06 5.71 -30.13
CA ALA A 56 -12.37 5.27 -31.34
C ALA A 56 -12.59 3.77 -31.64
N SER A 57 -12.92 2.97 -30.63
CA SER A 57 -13.30 1.55 -30.78
C SER A 57 -14.74 1.33 -31.26
N GLY A 58 -15.49 2.41 -31.55
CA GLY A 58 -16.84 2.36 -32.09
C GLY A 58 -17.96 2.52 -31.05
N ARG A 59 -17.62 2.81 -29.79
CA ARG A 59 -18.62 3.13 -28.74
C ARG A 59 -19.08 4.58 -28.87
N SER A 60 -20.34 4.83 -28.53
CA SER A 60 -20.82 6.19 -28.30
C SER A 60 -20.13 6.81 -27.07
N THR A 61 -20.20 8.14 -26.94
CA THR A 61 -19.64 8.85 -25.79
C THR A 61 -20.32 8.47 -24.48
N SER A 62 -21.63 8.20 -24.50
CA SER A 62 -22.39 7.74 -23.33
C SER A 62 -21.96 6.35 -22.88
N GLU A 63 -21.82 5.39 -23.81
CA GLU A 63 -21.34 4.03 -23.49
C GLU A 63 -19.91 4.04 -22.96
N ALA A 64 -19.03 4.85 -23.56
CA ALA A 64 -17.66 4.98 -23.10
C ALA A 64 -17.59 5.59 -21.69
N SER A 65 -18.43 6.60 -21.42
CA SER A 65 -18.52 7.23 -20.09
C SER A 65 -19.06 6.26 -19.04
N ALA A 66 -20.07 5.46 -19.39
CA ALA A 66 -20.62 4.42 -18.51
C ALA A 66 -19.58 3.35 -18.13
N VAL A 67 -18.67 2.98 -19.04
CA VAL A 67 -17.57 2.05 -18.71
C VAL A 67 -16.60 2.64 -17.69
N LEU A 68 -16.35 3.95 -17.76
CA LEU A 68 -15.41 4.65 -16.89
C LEU A 68 -16.02 5.05 -15.54
N ASP A 69 -17.35 5.11 -15.44
CA ASP A 69 -18.07 5.37 -14.21
C ASP A 69 -18.18 4.12 -13.33
N VAL A 70 -17.10 3.83 -12.61
CA VAL A 70 -17.02 2.73 -11.63
C VAL A 70 -17.87 2.98 -10.37
N THR A 71 -18.46 4.17 -10.22
CA THR A 71 -19.36 4.47 -9.09
C THR A 71 -20.78 3.99 -9.35
N ALA A 72 -21.22 4.00 -10.61
CA ALA A 72 -22.53 3.51 -11.03
C ALA A 72 -22.53 2.01 -11.32
N GLU A 73 -21.60 1.52 -12.16
CA GLU A 73 -21.43 0.10 -12.45
C GLU A 73 -19.96 -0.24 -12.68
N VAL A 74 -19.44 -1.17 -11.91
CA VAL A 74 -18.09 -1.67 -12.13
C VAL A 74 -18.09 -2.66 -13.30
N THR A 75 -17.34 -2.32 -14.34
CA THR A 75 -17.03 -3.21 -15.47
C THR A 75 -15.57 -3.68 -15.38
N PRO A 76 -15.19 -4.82 -16.01
CA PRO A 76 -13.79 -5.24 -16.04
C PRO A 76 -12.86 -4.17 -16.66
N ALA A 77 -13.31 -3.50 -17.71
CA ALA A 77 -12.56 -2.43 -18.36
C ALA A 77 -12.44 -1.18 -17.46
N GLY A 78 -13.53 -0.77 -16.79
CA GLY A 78 -13.50 0.33 -15.82
C GLY A 78 -12.55 0.05 -14.65
N LEU A 79 -12.61 -1.15 -14.09
CA LEU A 79 -11.69 -1.59 -13.03
C LEU A 79 -10.23 -1.63 -13.52
N ALA A 80 -9.99 -2.07 -14.76
CA ALA A 80 -8.65 -2.07 -15.33
C ALA A 80 -8.08 -0.66 -15.48
N VAL A 81 -8.89 0.29 -15.98
CA VAL A 81 -8.50 1.71 -16.08
C VAL A 81 -8.22 2.28 -14.70
N LEU A 82 -9.10 2.05 -13.72
CA LEU A 82 -8.89 2.48 -12.32
C LEU A 82 -7.56 1.94 -11.76
N ASN A 83 -7.31 0.63 -11.90
CA ASN A 83 -6.08 0.03 -11.40
C ASN A 83 -4.83 0.57 -12.11
N ILE A 84 -4.89 0.86 -13.42
CA ILE A 84 -3.77 1.47 -14.16
C ILE A 84 -3.50 2.90 -13.66
N VAL A 85 -4.56 3.69 -13.46
CA VAL A 85 -4.47 5.03 -12.89
C VAL A 85 -3.79 4.98 -11.53
N LEU A 86 -4.23 4.11 -10.63
CA LEU A 86 -3.63 3.99 -9.30
C LEU A 86 -2.22 3.41 -9.35
N ALA A 87 -1.94 2.42 -10.21
CA ALA A 87 -0.62 1.85 -10.40
C ALA A 87 0.43 2.89 -10.85
N SER A 88 0.02 3.92 -11.59
CA SER A 88 0.87 5.05 -11.96
C SER A 88 1.39 5.87 -10.75
N ALA A 89 0.82 5.67 -9.56
CA ALA A 89 1.30 6.31 -8.35
C ALA A 89 2.69 5.80 -7.93
N ILE A 90 3.11 4.60 -8.37
CA ILE A 90 4.48 4.10 -8.15
C ILE A 90 5.52 5.02 -8.83
N PRO A 91 5.51 5.18 -10.17
CA PRO A 91 6.47 6.07 -10.83
C PRO A 91 6.29 7.53 -10.40
N SER A 92 5.07 7.98 -10.09
CA SER A 92 4.81 9.33 -9.57
C SER A 92 5.52 9.56 -8.22
N THR A 93 5.40 8.60 -7.30
CA THR A 93 6.08 8.62 -5.99
C THR A 93 7.59 8.66 -6.18
N PHE A 94 8.12 7.87 -7.11
CA PHE A 94 9.55 7.83 -7.42
C PHE A 94 10.06 9.15 -7.97
N ALA A 95 9.31 9.77 -8.88
CA ALA A 95 9.65 11.06 -9.46
C ALA A 95 9.65 12.17 -8.39
N VAL A 96 8.60 12.26 -7.56
CA VAL A 96 8.51 13.27 -6.49
C VAL A 96 9.65 13.09 -5.47
N ALA A 97 9.92 11.86 -5.05
CA ALA A 97 11.03 11.54 -4.14
C ALA A 97 12.39 11.98 -4.71
N TRP A 98 12.64 11.71 -5.99
CA TRP A 98 13.89 12.08 -6.64
C TRP A 98 14.01 13.59 -6.86
N VAL A 99 12.97 14.25 -7.37
CA VAL A 99 13.02 15.69 -7.70
C VAL A 99 13.19 16.54 -6.45
N LEU A 100 12.40 16.29 -5.40
CA LEU A 100 12.39 17.11 -4.19
C LEU A 100 13.52 16.74 -3.23
N HIS A 101 13.74 15.45 -2.99
CA HIS A 101 14.65 14.97 -1.95
C HIS A 101 15.99 14.47 -2.49
N ARG A 102 16.14 14.25 -3.80
CA ARG A 102 17.31 13.58 -4.41
C ARG A 102 17.59 12.18 -3.85
N LEU A 103 16.58 11.57 -3.24
CA LEU A 103 16.64 10.17 -2.85
C LEU A 103 16.41 9.30 -4.09
N LYS A 104 17.24 8.27 -4.26
CA LYS A 104 17.01 7.29 -5.32
C LYS A 104 15.69 6.58 -5.05
N PRO A 105 14.81 6.36 -6.05
CA PRO A 105 13.48 5.76 -5.88
C PRO A 105 13.43 4.50 -5.00
N ARG A 106 14.45 3.66 -5.12
CA ARG A 106 14.61 2.41 -4.36
C ARG A 106 14.61 2.57 -2.83
N TRP A 107 14.89 3.77 -2.31
CA TRP A 107 14.82 4.07 -0.87
C TRP A 107 13.39 4.23 -0.37
N ILE A 108 12.41 4.41 -1.27
CA ILE A 108 11.01 4.37 -0.87
C ILE A 108 10.58 2.92 -0.57
N SER A 109 11.15 1.91 -1.22
CA SER A 109 10.74 0.52 -0.98
C SER A 109 11.12 0.00 0.41
N SER A 110 12.34 0.30 0.88
CA SER A 110 12.85 -0.12 2.19
C SER A 110 14.10 0.65 2.60
N VAL A 111 14.54 0.46 3.84
CA VAL A 111 15.85 0.92 4.34
C VAL A 111 17.05 0.18 3.70
N ALA A 112 16.81 -0.90 2.95
CA ALA A 112 17.80 -1.75 2.28
C ALA A 112 17.91 -1.49 0.76
N PRO A 113 17.75 -0.23 0.35
CA PRO A 113 17.36 0.29 -0.98
C PRO A 113 16.85 -0.73 -2.03
N ARG A 114 15.91 -1.61 -1.67
CA ARG A 114 15.29 -2.58 -2.60
C ARG A 114 14.02 -3.17 -2.01
N LEU A 115 13.15 -3.72 -2.85
CA LEU A 115 12.09 -4.61 -2.39
C LEU A 115 12.69 -5.97 -2.02
N ARG A 116 12.47 -6.42 -0.79
CA ARG A 116 12.97 -7.70 -0.29
C ARG A 116 12.00 -8.82 -0.68
N TRP A 117 12.05 -9.21 -1.96
CA TRP A 117 11.14 -10.21 -2.56
C TRP A 117 10.94 -11.47 -1.73
N ARG A 118 12.01 -12.04 -1.14
CA ARG A 118 11.91 -13.21 -0.27
C ARG A 118 10.97 -12.96 0.92
N TYR A 119 11.06 -11.80 1.56
CA TYR A 119 10.19 -11.45 2.68
C TYR A 119 8.77 -11.17 2.21
N LEU A 120 8.60 -10.42 1.12
CA LEU A 120 7.29 -10.16 0.52
C LEU A 120 6.54 -11.47 0.21
N LEU A 121 7.22 -12.44 -0.42
CA LEU A 121 6.62 -13.74 -0.76
C LEU A 121 6.32 -14.58 0.48
N LEU A 122 7.12 -14.49 1.54
CA LEU A 122 6.83 -15.15 2.82
C LEU A 122 5.66 -14.49 3.58
N CYS A 123 5.37 -13.21 3.32
CA CYS A 123 4.19 -12.56 3.87
C CYS A 123 2.88 -13.06 3.24
N VAL A 124 2.90 -13.63 2.03
CA VAL A 124 1.69 -14.17 1.38
C VAL A 124 1.03 -15.29 2.20
N PRO A 125 1.71 -16.41 2.55
CA PRO A 125 1.09 -17.44 3.38
C PRO A 125 0.74 -16.93 4.78
N VAL A 126 1.48 -15.96 5.32
CA VAL A 126 1.14 -15.32 6.60
C VAL A 126 -0.17 -14.52 6.50
N ALA A 127 -0.39 -13.82 5.40
CA ALA A 127 -1.64 -13.11 5.13
C ALA A 127 -2.81 -14.08 4.98
N VAL A 128 -2.61 -15.22 4.33
CA VAL A 128 -3.63 -16.29 4.25
C VAL A 128 -3.98 -16.81 5.64
N LEU A 129 -3.01 -17.08 6.51
CA LEU A 129 -3.28 -17.52 7.89
C LEU A 129 -4.07 -16.46 8.68
N ALA A 130 -3.72 -15.18 8.51
CA ALA A 130 -4.46 -14.09 9.13
C ALA A 130 -5.90 -13.99 8.61
N LEU A 131 -6.11 -14.17 7.30
CA LEU A 131 -7.45 -14.23 6.69
C LEU A 131 -8.27 -15.41 7.24
N LEU A 132 -7.67 -16.58 7.41
CA LEU A 132 -8.35 -17.73 8.02
C LEU A 132 -8.75 -17.45 9.47
N ALA A 133 -7.91 -16.76 10.25
CA ALA A 133 -8.25 -16.33 11.60
C ALA A 133 -9.41 -15.32 11.60
N SER A 134 -9.41 -14.39 10.63
CA SER A 134 -10.52 -13.45 10.41
C SER A 134 -11.83 -14.16 10.13
N LEU A 135 -11.82 -15.12 9.20
CA LEU A 135 -12.97 -15.95 8.85
C LEU A 135 -13.49 -16.73 10.06
N ALA A 136 -12.59 -17.36 10.83
CA ALA A 136 -12.97 -18.10 12.02
C ALA A 136 -13.69 -17.21 13.06
N VAL A 137 -13.22 -15.98 13.27
CA VAL A 137 -13.91 -15.02 14.14
C VAL A 137 -15.21 -14.55 13.51
N GLY A 138 -15.22 -14.28 12.19
CA GLY A 138 -16.41 -13.84 11.45
C GLY A 138 -17.59 -14.82 11.57
N LEU A 139 -17.31 -16.13 11.57
CA LEU A 139 -18.32 -17.18 11.76
C LEU A 139 -18.98 -17.18 13.14
N LEU A 140 -18.38 -16.50 14.13
CA LEU A 140 -18.90 -16.40 15.50
C LEU A 140 -19.65 -15.08 15.74
N LEU A 141 -19.64 -14.16 14.78
CA LEU A 141 -20.29 -12.86 14.92
C LEU A 141 -21.81 -12.99 14.72
N PRO A 142 -22.61 -12.13 15.38
CA PRO A 142 -24.04 -12.07 15.11
C PRO A 142 -24.28 -11.69 13.66
N LEU A 143 -25.12 -12.47 12.97
CA LEU A 143 -25.68 -12.04 11.69
C LEU A 143 -26.63 -10.87 11.95
N ALA A 144 -26.55 -9.81 11.14
CA ALA A 144 -27.52 -8.74 11.18
C ALA A 144 -28.92 -9.31 10.82
N PRO A 145 -30.00 -8.78 11.41
CA PRO A 145 -31.36 -9.24 11.06
C PRO A 145 -31.62 -9.03 9.57
N GLY A 146 -31.73 -10.11 8.79
CA GLY A 146 -31.89 -10.06 7.33
C GLY A 146 -30.68 -10.53 6.52
N GLU A 147 -29.53 -10.76 7.15
CA GLU A 147 -28.38 -11.42 6.52
C GLU A 147 -28.68 -12.92 6.35
N ALA A 148 -29.11 -13.32 5.15
CA ALA A 148 -28.98 -14.70 4.74
C ALA A 148 -27.48 -15.05 4.68
N PRO A 149 -27.06 -16.24 5.13
CA PRO A 149 -25.67 -16.66 5.06
C PRO A 149 -25.29 -16.87 3.58
N THR A 150 -24.74 -15.82 2.97
CA THR A 150 -24.32 -15.72 1.56
C THR A 150 -25.44 -15.93 0.53
N GLY A 151 -25.47 -15.09 -0.50
CA GLY A 151 -26.25 -15.39 -1.71
C GLY A 151 -25.78 -16.71 -2.35
N GLY A 152 -26.54 -17.24 -3.29
CA GLY A 152 -26.10 -18.39 -4.10
C GLY A 152 -24.77 -18.11 -4.81
N LEU A 153 -24.03 -19.16 -5.15
CA LEU A 153 -22.82 -19.03 -5.97
C LEU A 153 -23.18 -18.40 -7.32
N ASN A 154 -22.49 -17.33 -7.68
CA ASN A 154 -22.60 -16.69 -8.98
C ASN A 154 -22.10 -17.63 -10.09
N GLU A 155 -22.71 -17.53 -11.28
CA GLU A 155 -22.24 -18.25 -12.45
C GLU A 155 -20.88 -17.74 -12.93
N PHE A 156 -20.02 -18.67 -13.36
CA PHE A 156 -18.73 -18.31 -13.95
C PHE A 156 -18.90 -17.96 -15.43
N THR A 157 -18.98 -16.66 -15.73
CA THR A 157 -19.17 -16.14 -17.09
C THR A 157 -17.87 -15.60 -17.69
N ALA A 158 -17.89 -15.21 -18.97
CA ALA A 158 -16.77 -14.48 -19.59
C ALA A 158 -16.47 -13.16 -18.85
N ARG A 159 -17.51 -12.48 -18.32
CA ARG A 159 -17.33 -11.27 -17.49
C ARG A 159 -16.59 -11.60 -16.19
N THR A 160 -16.94 -12.71 -15.53
CA THR A 160 -16.24 -13.20 -14.33
C THR A 160 -14.77 -13.48 -14.63
N ARG A 161 -14.48 -14.20 -15.73
CA ARG A 161 -13.09 -14.44 -16.19
C ARG A 161 -12.33 -13.12 -16.37
N ASP A 162 -12.92 -12.14 -17.05
CA ASP A 162 -12.25 -10.87 -17.35
C ASP A 162 -11.96 -10.07 -16.08
N PHE A 163 -12.87 -10.09 -15.09
CA PHE A 163 -12.57 -9.56 -13.76
C PHE A 163 -11.42 -10.28 -13.08
N VAL A 164 -11.41 -11.62 -13.09
CA VAL A 164 -10.31 -12.40 -12.49
C VAL A 164 -8.97 -12.02 -13.12
N LEU A 165 -8.90 -11.86 -14.45
CA LEU A 165 -7.69 -11.42 -15.14
C LEU A 165 -7.24 -10.03 -14.68
N VAL A 166 -8.17 -9.05 -14.61
CA VAL A 166 -7.88 -7.69 -14.14
C VAL A 166 -7.41 -7.71 -12.69
N ILE A 167 -8.08 -8.45 -11.83
CA ILE A 167 -7.75 -8.54 -10.40
C ILE A 167 -6.37 -9.15 -10.24
N LEU A 168 -6.07 -10.30 -10.84
CA LEU A 168 -4.79 -10.98 -10.66
C LEU A 168 -3.60 -10.20 -11.22
N LEU A 169 -3.80 -9.47 -12.33
CA LEU A 169 -2.71 -8.79 -13.03
C LEU A 169 -2.49 -7.34 -12.55
N LEU A 170 -3.56 -6.61 -12.24
CA LEU A 170 -3.50 -5.16 -12.00
C LEU A 170 -3.74 -4.77 -10.55
N THR A 171 -4.58 -5.48 -9.79
CA THR A 171 -4.83 -5.15 -8.38
C THR A 171 -3.56 -5.25 -7.51
N PRO A 172 -2.61 -6.18 -7.74
CA PRO A 172 -1.35 -6.16 -7.00
C PRO A 172 -0.53 -4.88 -7.20
N LEU A 173 -0.56 -4.34 -8.42
CA LEU A 173 0.13 -3.09 -8.74
C LEU A 173 -0.58 -1.90 -8.10
N GLN A 174 -1.91 -1.86 -8.14
CA GLN A 174 -2.73 -0.84 -7.48
C GLN A 174 -2.48 -0.82 -5.96
N ALA A 175 -2.61 -1.96 -5.29
CA ALA A 175 -2.38 -2.07 -3.85
C ALA A 175 -0.95 -1.67 -3.48
N ALA A 176 0.05 -2.11 -4.26
CA ALA A 176 1.43 -1.68 -4.04
C ALA A 176 1.58 -0.16 -4.19
N ALA A 177 0.95 0.43 -5.20
CA ALA A 177 1.02 1.86 -5.48
C ALA A 177 0.47 2.70 -4.33
N GLU A 178 -0.65 2.29 -3.74
CA GLU A 178 -1.18 2.93 -2.54
C GLU A 178 -0.21 2.81 -1.37
N GLU A 179 0.40 1.65 -1.15
CA GLU A 179 1.43 1.52 -0.11
C GLU A 179 2.65 2.42 -0.37
N TYR A 180 3.08 2.60 -1.62
CA TYR A 180 4.14 3.55 -1.98
C TYR A 180 3.76 5.01 -1.66
N VAL A 181 2.51 5.40 -1.89
CA VAL A 181 2.02 6.76 -1.56
C VAL A 181 1.90 6.92 -0.05
N PHE A 182 1.06 6.12 0.60
CA PHE A 182 0.65 6.32 1.98
C PHE A 182 1.74 5.88 2.96
N ARG A 183 2.20 4.64 2.84
CA ARG A 183 3.18 4.07 3.78
C ARG A 183 4.61 4.38 3.36
N GLY A 184 4.83 4.75 2.09
CA GLY A 184 6.12 5.19 1.58
C GLY A 184 6.35 6.69 1.76
N TYR A 185 5.89 7.48 0.79
CA TYR A 185 6.17 8.91 0.75
C TYR A 185 5.53 9.67 1.93
N LEU A 186 4.24 9.47 2.16
CA LEU A 186 3.52 10.18 3.23
C LEU A 186 4.06 9.81 4.61
N ALA A 187 4.30 8.54 4.92
CA ALA A 187 4.90 8.14 6.20
C ALA A 187 6.25 8.81 6.45
N GLN A 188 7.10 8.95 5.42
CA GLN A 188 8.36 9.68 5.50
C GLN A 188 8.15 11.20 5.64
N ALA A 189 7.14 11.75 4.96
CA ALA A 189 6.80 13.16 5.04
C ALA A 189 6.32 13.56 6.44
N PHE A 190 5.37 12.81 7.01
CA PHE A 190 4.86 12.98 8.36
C PHE A 190 5.94 12.67 9.42
N GLY A 191 6.71 11.61 9.22
CA GLY A 191 7.82 11.24 10.10
C GLY A 191 8.91 12.32 10.17
N ALA A 192 9.08 13.12 9.12
CA ALA A 192 10.06 14.22 9.09
C ALA A 192 9.62 15.48 9.87
N LEU A 193 8.36 15.60 10.29
CA LEU A 193 7.83 16.83 10.91
C LEU A 193 8.40 17.11 12.30
N VAL A 194 8.65 16.07 13.10
CA VAL A 194 9.10 16.22 14.49
C VAL A 194 10.28 15.30 14.78
N TRP A 195 11.26 15.80 15.54
CA TRP A 195 12.48 15.04 15.85
C TRP A 195 12.30 14.01 16.98
N ALA A 196 11.37 14.27 17.90
CA ALA A 196 11.08 13.38 19.01
C ALA A 196 10.69 11.98 18.50
N ARG A 197 11.45 10.95 18.88
CA ARG A 197 11.33 9.59 18.34
C ARG A 197 9.89 9.08 18.33
N ARG A 198 9.20 9.13 19.48
CA ARG A 198 7.82 8.63 19.61
C ARG A 198 6.82 9.47 18.82
N GLY A 199 6.98 10.80 18.82
CA GLY A 199 6.12 11.70 18.04
C GLY A 199 6.29 11.48 16.53
N SER A 200 7.53 11.27 16.08
CA SER A 200 7.87 11.00 14.68
C SER A 200 7.23 9.69 14.20
N GLN A 201 7.35 8.63 15.00
CA GLN A 201 6.72 7.34 14.72
C GLN A 201 5.19 7.45 14.71
N ALA A 202 4.59 8.12 15.69
CA ALA A 202 3.15 8.29 15.78
C ALA A 202 2.60 9.06 14.57
N LEU A 203 3.21 10.17 14.17
CA LEU A 203 2.79 10.94 13.00
C LEU A 203 2.95 10.14 11.70
N ALA A 204 4.05 9.40 11.55
CA ALA A 204 4.30 8.55 10.38
C ALA A 204 3.29 7.41 10.22
N VAL A 205 2.63 6.99 11.31
CA VAL A 205 1.60 5.94 11.30
C VAL A 205 0.21 6.55 11.18
N LEU A 206 -0.16 7.43 12.11
CA LEU A 206 -1.52 7.94 12.25
C LEU A 206 -1.89 8.93 11.13
N GLY A 207 -0.95 9.78 10.70
CA GLY A 207 -1.19 10.78 9.67
C GLY A 207 -1.58 10.14 8.33
N PRO A 208 -0.72 9.29 7.73
CA PRO A 208 -1.07 8.62 6.48
C PRO A 208 -2.26 7.67 6.59
N ALA A 209 -2.46 7.00 7.74
CA ALA A 209 -3.63 6.15 7.98
C ALA A 209 -4.94 6.96 7.92
N LEU A 210 -4.96 8.14 8.53
CA LEU A 210 -6.11 9.04 8.50
C LEU A 210 -6.37 9.54 7.09
N VAL A 211 -5.34 10.01 6.38
CA VAL A 211 -5.46 10.46 4.99
C VAL A 211 -5.97 9.32 4.10
N PHE A 212 -5.43 8.11 4.25
CA PHE A 212 -5.87 6.92 3.52
C PHE A 212 -7.36 6.64 3.72
N ALA A 213 -7.82 6.58 4.97
CA ALA A 213 -9.23 6.35 5.28
C ALA A 213 -10.14 7.44 4.69
N SER A 214 -9.74 8.72 4.82
CA SER A 214 -10.51 9.85 4.27
C SER A 214 -10.58 9.86 2.74
N PHE A 215 -9.54 9.42 2.04
CA PHE A 215 -9.52 9.36 0.57
C PHE A 215 -10.45 8.29 -0.01
N HIS A 216 -10.97 7.38 0.81
CA HIS A 216 -12.01 6.42 0.41
C HIS A 216 -13.44 6.98 0.49
N GLY A 217 -13.58 8.30 0.68
CA GLY A 217 -14.86 9.01 0.64
C GLY A 217 -15.35 9.44 2.02
N LEU A 218 -15.71 10.71 2.20
CA LEU A 218 -16.20 11.22 3.48
C LEU A 218 -17.63 10.77 3.80
N SER A 219 -18.36 10.25 2.80
CA SER A 219 -19.71 9.73 2.93
C SER A 219 -19.76 8.23 3.24
N GLN A 220 -18.61 7.58 3.42
CA GLN A 220 -18.56 6.16 3.80
C GLN A 220 -19.12 5.98 5.22
N ASP A 221 -19.64 4.79 5.49
CA ASP A 221 -20.09 4.45 6.84
C ASP A 221 -18.94 4.47 7.86
N LEU A 222 -19.26 4.85 9.10
CA LEU A 222 -18.28 4.95 10.18
C LEU A 222 -17.52 3.65 10.49
N PRO A 223 -18.15 2.45 10.51
CA PRO A 223 -17.41 1.19 10.67
C PRO A 223 -16.38 0.97 9.55
N VAL A 224 -16.74 1.25 8.30
CA VAL A 224 -15.85 1.09 7.14
C VAL A 224 -14.67 2.06 7.21
N PHE A 225 -14.93 3.31 7.60
CA PHE A 225 -13.87 4.29 7.84
C PHE A 225 -12.90 3.79 8.92
N PHE A 226 -13.43 3.31 10.04
CA PHE A 226 -12.61 2.81 11.14
C PHE A 226 -11.78 1.59 10.73
N ASP A 227 -12.36 0.68 9.95
CA ASP A 227 -11.66 -0.48 9.43
C ASP A 227 -10.47 -0.09 8.53
N ARG A 228 -10.70 0.81 7.56
CA ARG A 228 -9.64 1.35 6.68
C ARG A 228 -8.57 2.10 7.48
N PHE A 229 -8.97 2.85 8.50
CA PHE A 229 -8.03 3.54 9.41
C PHE A 229 -7.21 2.55 10.22
N ALA A 230 -7.82 1.51 10.80
CA ALA A 230 -7.16 0.47 11.58
C ALA A 230 -6.14 -0.31 10.73
N PHE A 231 -6.53 -0.69 9.50
CA PHE A 231 -5.61 -1.24 8.51
C PHE A 231 -4.45 -0.28 8.21
N GLY A 232 -4.77 1.00 7.99
CA GLY A 232 -3.88 2.16 8.00
C GLY A 232 -2.75 2.07 9.02
N VAL A 233 -3.17 2.02 10.29
CA VAL A 233 -2.32 2.01 11.46
C VAL A 233 -1.45 0.74 11.49
N VAL A 234 -2.04 -0.43 11.29
CA VAL A 234 -1.30 -1.71 11.35
C VAL A 234 -0.24 -1.80 10.24
N ALA A 235 -0.59 -1.43 9.01
CA ALA A 235 0.34 -1.36 7.90
C ALA A 235 1.49 -0.37 8.18
N GLY A 236 1.17 0.83 8.70
CA GLY A 236 2.19 1.82 9.09
C GLY A 236 3.15 1.30 10.16
N ILE A 237 2.64 0.60 11.17
CA ILE A 237 3.46 -0.04 12.22
C ILE A 237 4.38 -1.09 11.59
N LEU A 238 3.85 -1.96 10.72
CA LEU A 238 4.64 -2.99 10.04
C LEU A 238 5.79 -2.41 9.23
N VAL A 239 5.54 -1.32 8.49
CA VAL A 239 6.57 -0.69 7.66
C VAL A 239 7.71 -0.13 8.50
N ILE A 240 7.41 0.50 9.65
CA ILE A 240 8.46 0.96 10.58
C ILE A 240 9.18 -0.23 11.23
N ARG A 241 8.46 -1.26 11.67
CA ARG A 241 9.05 -2.42 12.37
C ARG A 241 9.96 -3.25 11.48
N THR A 242 9.56 -3.44 10.23
CA THR A 242 10.26 -4.29 9.26
C THR A 242 11.22 -3.48 8.38
N GLY A 243 11.12 -2.16 8.38
CA GLY A 243 11.97 -1.26 7.61
C GLY A 243 11.63 -1.21 6.11
N GLY A 244 10.43 -1.55 5.69
CA GLY A 244 10.03 -1.50 4.28
C GLY A 244 8.57 -1.86 4.03
N LEU A 245 8.13 -1.68 2.79
CA LEU A 245 6.72 -1.79 2.37
C LEU A 245 6.22 -3.23 2.23
N GLU A 246 7.11 -4.23 2.24
CA GLU A 246 6.82 -5.59 1.78
C GLU A 246 5.62 -6.24 2.47
N ALA A 247 5.55 -6.15 3.80
CA ALA A 247 4.46 -6.77 4.56
C ALA A 247 3.12 -6.06 4.33
N ALA A 248 3.14 -4.73 4.24
CA ALA A 248 1.95 -3.93 3.98
C ALA A 248 1.40 -4.21 2.58
N ILE A 249 2.27 -4.28 1.56
CA ILE A 249 1.90 -4.64 0.19
C ILE A 249 1.25 -6.03 0.18
N ALA A 250 1.91 -7.04 0.77
CA ALA A 250 1.37 -8.40 0.79
C ALA A 250 -0.03 -8.48 1.43
N MET A 251 -0.21 -7.83 2.58
CA MET A 251 -1.52 -7.79 3.26
C MET A 251 -2.58 -7.09 2.41
N HIS A 252 -2.25 -5.94 1.82
CA HIS A 252 -3.17 -5.15 1.00
C HIS A 252 -3.61 -5.95 -0.23
N VAL A 253 -2.67 -6.57 -0.96
CA VAL A 253 -2.99 -7.41 -2.12
C VAL A 253 -3.95 -8.54 -1.73
N LEU A 254 -3.68 -9.22 -0.62
CA LEU A 254 -4.51 -10.34 -0.17
C LEU A 254 -5.89 -9.88 0.31
N ASN A 255 -5.99 -8.71 0.94
CA ASN A 255 -7.28 -8.12 1.30
C ASN A 255 -8.12 -7.83 0.06
N ASN A 256 -7.52 -7.22 -0.98
CA ASN A 256 -8.25 -6.90 -2.20
C ASN A 256 -8.63 -8.17 -2.97
N PHE A 257 -7.75 -9.18 -3.01
CA PHE A 257 -8.08 -10.48 -3.60
C PHE A 257 -9.22 -11.16 -2.87
N PHE A 258 -9.23 -11.13 -1.55
CA PHE A 258 -10.30 -11.73 -0.76
C PHE A 258 -11.62 -10.99 -0.97
N ALA A 259 -11.62 -9.65 -0.84
CA ALA A 259 -12.82 -8.83 -1.02
C ALA A 259 -13.42 -8.96 -2.43
N PHE A 260 -12.60 -8.81 -3.48
CA PHE A 260 -13.09 -8.95 -4.85
C PHE A 260 -13.41 -10.40 -5.22
N GLY A 261 -12.70 -11.38 -4.67
CA GLY A 261 -13.00 -12.80 -4.85
C GLY A 261 -14.37 -13.16 -4.28
N LEU A 262 -14.69 -12.70 -3.07
CA LEU A 262 -16.02 -12.87 -2.47
C LEU A 262 -17.09 -12.16 -3.29
N ALA A 263 -16.82 -10.94 -3.75
CA ALA A 263 -17.75 -10.21 -4.61
C ALA A 263 -18.06 -10.97 -5.90
N LEU A 264 -17.05 -11.52 -6.58
CA LEU A 264 -17.27 -12.33 -7.77
C LEU A 264 -18.03 -13.62 -7.47
N ALA A 265 -17.78 -14.27 -6.34
CA ALA A 265 -18.37 -15.55 -6.00
C ALA A 265 -19.80 -15.45 -5.46
N PHE A 266 -20.11 -14.43 -4.66
CA PHE A 266 -21.35 -14.37 -3.86
C PHE A 266 -22.04 -13.01 -3.88
N GLY A 267 -21.48 -12.00 -4.54
CA GLY A 267 -21.95 -10.62 -4.45
C GLY A 267 -21.85 -9.86 -5.75
N ASP A 268 -21.60 -8.56 -5.61
CA ASP A 268 -21.50 -7.62 -6.72
C ASP A 268 -20.20 -6.78 -6.60
N MET A 269 -19.53 -6.61 -7.75
CA MET A 269 -18.25 -5.89 -7.82
C MET A 269 -18.41 -4.39 -7.54
N THR A 270 -19.55 -3.80 -7.88
CA THR A 270 -19.82 -2.38 -7.64
C THR A 270 -19.94 -2.11 -6.15
N THR A 271 -20.73 -2.95 -5.47
CA THR A 271 -20.92 -2.90 -4.01
C THR A 271 -19.61 -3.09 -3.26
N ALA A 272 -18.78 -4.05 -3.68
CA ALA A 272 -17.50 -4.33 -3.04
C ALA A 272 -16.46 -3.22 -3.27
N LEU A 273 -16.36 -2.67 -4.48
CA LEU A 273 -15.43 -1.58 -4.79
C LEU A 273 -15.79 -0.29 -4.07
N ASN A 274 -17.08 0.08 -4.09
CA ASN A 274 -17.57 1.33 -3.50
C ASN A 274 -17.83 1.21 -1.99
N ALA A 275 -17.76 0.00 -1.43
CA ALA A 275 -18.11 -0.31 -0.04
C ALA A 275 -19.49 0.27 0.34
N SER A 276 -20.47 0.10 -0.56
CA SER A 276 -21.83 0.64 -0.42
C SER A 276 -22.83 -0.36 0.15
N GLY A 277 -22.37 -1.55 0.55
CA GLY A 277 -23.18 -2.54 1.25
C GLY A 277 -23.39 -2.16 2.72
N GLU A 278 -24.28 -2.86 3.40
CA GLU A 278 -24.48 -2.68 4.84
C GLU A 278 -23.18 -2.93 5.61
N SER A 279 -22.89 -2.04 6.57
CA SER A 279 -21.71 -2.14 7.41
C SER A 279 -22.08 -2.31 8.88
N SER A 280 -21.27 -3.07 9.62
CA SER A 280 -21.55 -3.44 11.00
C SER A 280 -20.31 -3.24 11.86
N TRP A 281 -20.49 -2.73 13.08
CA TRP A 281 -19.39 -2.62 14.04
C TRP A 281 -18.82 -3.98 14.45
N TRP A 282 -19.58 -5.07 14.27
CA TRP A 282 -19.10 -6.42 14.56
C TRP A 282 -18.00 -6.87 13.60
N THR A 283 -18.02 -6.45 12.33
CA THR A 283 -17.00 -6.85 11.34
C THR A 283 -15.61 -6.35 11.70
N ILE A 284 -15.50 -5.25 12.46
CA ILE A 284 -14.22 -4.75 12.98
C ILE A 284 -13.52 -5.81 13.84
N LEU A 285 -14.25 -6.69 14.54
CA LEU A 285 -13.62 -7.76 15.31
C LEU A 285 -12.89 -8.77 14.43
N SER A 286 -13.47 -9.15 13.28
CA SER A 286 -12.84 -10.09 12.35
C SER A 286 -11.67 -9.44 11.59
N THR A 287 -11.82 -8.21 11.11
CA THR A 287 -10.76 -7.51 10.37
C THR A 287 -9.61 -7.06 11.28
N LEU A 288 -9.89 -6.67 12.53
CA LEU A 288 -8.85 -6.40 13.53
C LEU A 288 -8.13 -7.68 13.92
N THR A 289 -8.83 -8.81 14.05
CA THR A 289 -8.20 -10.12 14.26
C THR A 289 -7.21 -10.41 13.13
N GLN A 290 -7.64 -10.25 11.87
CA GLN A 290 -6.75 -10.40 10.72
C GLN A 290 -5.51 -9.51 10.85
N SER A 291 -5.72 -8.22 11.09
CA SER A 291 -4.66 -7.22 11.12
C SER A 291 -3.65 -7.48 12.23
N LEU A 292 -4.12 -7.84 13.44
CA LEU A 292 -3.27 -8.12 14.59
C LEU A 292 -2.52 -9.45 14.45
N VAL A 293 -3.18 -10.51 13.96
CA VAL A 293 -2.53 -11.80 13.67
C VAL A 293 -1.44 -11.60 12.62
N PHE A 294 -1.75 -10.88 11.54
CA PHE A 294 -0.77 -10.58 10.49
C PHE A 294 0.39 -9.75 11.04
N LEU A 295 0.12 -8.72 11.84
CA LEU A 295 1.14 -7.88 12.48
C LEU A 295 2.13 -8.72 13.30
N VAL A 296 1.62 -9.63 14.13
CA VAL A 296 2.43 -10.49 15.00
C VAL A 296 3.27 -11.45 14.15
N LEU A 297 2.64 -12.21 13.25
CA LEU A 297 3.30 -13.24 12.47
C LEU A 297 4.32 -12.65 11.48
N ALA A 298 3.96 -11.58 10.77
CA ALA A 298 4.87 -10.93 9.82
C ALA A 298 6.07 -10.28 10.53
N SER A 299 5.87 -9.71 11.72
CA SER A 299 6.97 -9.20 12.56
C SER A 299 7.88 -10.33 13.06
N TRP A 300 7.30 -11.47 13.45
CA TRP A 300 8.05 -12.65 13.86
C TRP A 300 8.89 -13.22 12.72
N VAL A 301 8.32 -13.39 11.52
CA VAL A 301 9.06 -13.83 10.32
C VAL A 301 10.19 -12.86 10.00
N ALA A 302 9.95 -11.54 10.06
CA ALA A 302 10.99 -10.54 9.85
C ALA A 302 12.16 -10.70 10.83
N GLY A 303 11.86 -10.94 12.11
CA GLY A 303 12.87 -11.22 13.14
C GLY A 303 13.65 -12.49 12.88
N ARG A 304 12.98 -13.58 12.48
CA ARG A 304 13.63 -14.86 12.12
C ARG A 304 14.52 -14.76 10.89
N MET A 305 14.19 -13.87 9.96
CA MET A 305 15.00 -13.55 8.78
C MET A 305 16.14 -12.58 9.07
N GLY A 306 16.23 -12.01 10.28
CA GLY A 306 17.25 -11.02 10.63
C GLY A 306 17.12 -9.72 9.82
N LEU A 307 15.90 -9.29 9.51
CA LEU A 307 15.69 -8.08 8.73
C LEU A 307 16.15 -6.84 9.49
N VAL A 308 16.95 -6.01 8.82
CA VAL A 308 17.37 -4.70 9.34
C VAL A 308 16.25 -3.69 9.11
N ASN A 309 15.92 -2.90 10.16
CA ASN A 309 14.87 -1.88 10.13
C ASN A 309 15.39 -0.43 10.24
N VAL A 310 16.71 -0.26 10.23
CA VAL A 310 17.40 1.02 10.13
C VAL A 310 18.30 1.03 8.89
N GLY A 311 18.41 2.18 8.24
CA GLY A 311 19.30 2.38 7.11
C GLY A 311 20.78 2.43 7.52
N PRO A 312 21.68 2.50 6.54
CA PRO A 312 23.10 2.70 6.81
C PRO A 312 23.36 4.07 7.46
N PRO A 313 24.51 4.24 8.16
CA PRO A 313 24.91 5.52 8.73
C PRO A 313 25.02 6.62 7.66
N VAL A 314 24.52 7.81 7.99
CA VAL A 314 24.62 8.99 7.11
C VAL A 314 26.06 9.53 7.14
N GLY A 315 26.76 9.53 6.00
CA GLY A 315 28.11 10.09 5.89
C GLY A 315 29.21 9.05 5.59
N VAL A 316 28.87 7.76 5.56
CA VAL A 316 29.78 6.72 5.04
C VAL A 316 29.45 6.53 3.56
N THR A 317 30.30 7.04 2.67
CA THR A 317 30.41 6.46 1.32
C THR A 317 30.70 4.99 1.52
N ALA A 318 29.86 4.10 0.98
CA ALA A 318 30.13 2.67 1.03
C ALA A 318 31.58 2.47 0.57
N ALA A 319 32.42 1.91 1.44
CA ALA A 319 33.79 1.60 1.07
C ALA A 319 33.71 0.76 -0.22
N PRO A 320 34.51 1.04 -1.26
CA PRO A 320 34.59 0.16 -2.40
C PRO A 320 34.84 -1.26 -1.87
N PRO A 321 34.23 -2.31 -2.47
CA PRO A 321 34.49 -3.67 -2.04
C PRO A 321 36.00 -3.85 -1.99
N SER A 322 36.55 -4.15 -0.81
CA SER A 322 37.96 -4.49 -0.72
C SER A 322 38.14 -5.78 -1.52
N ASP A 323 38.88 -5.71 -2.61
CA ASP A 323 39.33 -6.90 -3.31
C ASP A 323 39.95 -7.84 -2.26
N PRO A 324 39.66 -9.16 -2.32
CA PRO A 324 40.24 -10.09 -1.39
C PRO A 324 41.77 -10.05 -1.52
N ILE A 325 42.44 -9.48 -0.52
CA ILE A 325 43.90 -9.53 -0.42
C ILE A 325 44.24 -10.97 -0.05
N LEU A 326 44.85 -11.71 -0.99
CA LEU A 326 45.52 -12.97 -0.67
C LEU A 326 46.68 -12.65 0.27
N ALA A 327 46.46 -12.81 1.57
CA ALA A 327 47.51 -12.81 2.57
C ALA A 327 48.30 -14.13 2.46
N ALA A 328 49.12 -14.26 1.41
CA ALA A 328 50.17 -15.27 1.40
C ALA A 328 51.36 -14.74 2.21
N PRO A 329 51.88 -15.49 3.19
CA PRO A 329 53.15 -15.12 3.81
C PRO A 329 54.25 -15.09 2.73
N PRO A 330 55.23 -14.16 2.80
CA PRO A 330 56.32 -14.13 1.85
C PRO A 330 57.07 -15.48 1.86
N PRO A 331 57.52 -15.98 0.70
CA PRO A 331 58.26 -17.23 0.62
C PRO A 331 59.50 -17.14 1.50
N ARG A 332 59.70 -18.15 2.36
CA ARG A 332 60.95 -18.30 3.11
C ARG A 332 62.03 -18.66 2.09
N VAL A 333 63.06 -17.82 2.00
CA VAL A 333 64.32 -18.13 1.31
C VAL A 333 65.11 -19.12 2.16
#